data_AF-A0A7K8XUT8-F1
#
_entry.id   AF-A0A7K8XUT8-F1
#
_cell.length_a   1.000
_cell.length_b   1.000
_cell.length_c   1.000
_cell.angle_alpha   90.00
_cell.angle_beta   90.00
_cell.angle_gamma   90.00
#
_symmetry.space_group_name_H-M   'P 1'
#
loop_
_entity.id
_entity.type
_entity.pdbx_description
1 polymer ?
#
loop_
_entity_poly.entity_id
_entity_poly.type
_entity_poly.pdbx_seq_one_letter_code
_entity_poly.pdbx_strand_id
1 'polypeptide(L)'
;MTETTKTHVILLACGSFNPITRGHIQMFERARDYLHKTGRFIVIGGIVSPVHDSYGKTGLVSSRHRLTMCQLAVQSSDWIRVDPWECYQDTWQTTCSVLEHHRDLMKRVTGCILSNVNTPSITPVIGQPQNESSQTIYQNNNNVSNKPTAAKILGKVGESLSRICCVRPPMERFTFVDENANLGTVMRYEEIELRILLLCGSDLLESFCIPGLWNEADMEVIVGEFGIVVVPRDGADPDRIMNHSSILRKYKNNILVVKDDSNHPMSVVSSTKSRLALQHGDGHVVDYLCQPVIDYILKSQLYINASG
;
A
#
# COMPACT_ATOMS: atom_id res chain seq x y z
N MET A 1 -3.38 -29.52 19.88
CA MET A 1 -4.06 -28.28 19.44
C MET A 1 -3.33 -27.81 18.20
N THR A 2 -3.97 -27.87 17.03
CA THR A 2 -3.37 -27.40 15.77
C THR A 2 -3.26 -25.88 15.84
N GLU A 3 -2.05 -25.33 15.71
CA GLU A 3 -1.87 -23.88 15.51
C GLU A 3 -2.70 -23.47 14.29
N THR A 4 -3.72 -22.66 14.50
CA THR A 4 -4.44 -22.02 13.40
C THR A 4 -3.53 -20.97 12.79
N THR A 5 -3.12 -21.18 11.54
CA THR A 5 -2.36 -20.21 10.75
C THR A 5 -3.09 -18.87 10.74
N LYS A 6 -2.39 -17.79 11.11
CA LYS A 6 -2.97 -16.44 11.17
C LYS A 6 -2.96 -15.79 9.79
N THR A 7 -4.04 -15.09 9.45
CA THR A 7 -4.13 -14.33 8.21
C THR A 7 -3.38 -13.01 8.35
N HIS A 8 -2.45 -12.74 7.45
CA HIS A 8 -1.72 -11.47 7.40
C HIS A 8 -2.53 -10.45 6.64
N VAL A 9 -2.60 -9.21 7.14
CA VAL A 9 -3.46 -8.18 6.57
C VAL A 9 -2.76 -6.84 6.41
N ILE A 10 -3.07 -6.17 5.30
CA ILE A 10 -2.81 -4.75 5.10
C ILE A 10 -4.12 -3.99 5.21
N LEU A 11 -4.13 -2.93 5.99
CA LEU A 11 -5.26 -2.02 6.11
C LEU A 11 -5.11 -0.90 5.10
N LEU A 12 -6.09 -0.70 4.22
CA LEU A 12 -6.10 0.38 3.25
C LEU A 12 -7.23 1.36 3.59
N ALA A 13 -6.92 2.63 3.85
CA ALA A 13 -7.91 3.68 4.00
C ALA A 13 -7.88 4.62 2.80
N CYS A 14 -8.94 4.59 2.00
CA CYS A 14 -9.18 5.57 0.93
C CYS A 14 -9.96 6.76 1.49
N GLY A 15 -9.67 7.97 1.01
CA GLY A 15 -10.42 9.14 1.46
C GLY A 15 -9.88 10.46 0.97
N SER A 16 -10.62 11.53 1.25
CA SER A 16 -10.17 12.87 0.84
C SER A 16 -8.93 13.32 1.60
N PHE A 17 -8.85 13.07 2.91
CA PHE A 17 -7.80 13.58 3.81
C PHE A 17 -7.55 15.09 3.63
N ASN A 18 -8.61 15.88 3.83
CA ASN A 18 -8.65 17.31 3.51
C ASN A 18 -8.93 18.20 4.74
N PRO A 19 -8.01 18.32 5.72
CA PRO A 19 -6.73 17.61 5.82
C PRO A 19 -6.85 16.25 6.51
N ILE A 20 -5.79 15.44 6.50
CA ILE A 20 -5.65 14.29 7.40
C ILE A 20 -5.69 14.77 8.87
N THR A 21 -6.25 13.96 9.76
CA THR A 21 -6.44 14.31 11.18
C THR A 21 -5.93 13.21 12.09
N ARG A 22 -5.75 13.52 13.38
CA ARG A 22 -5.46 12.53 14.42
C ARG A 22 -6.50 11.42 14.47
N GLY A 23 -7.77 11.72 14.16
CA GLY A 23 -8.84 10.73 14.04
C GLY A 23 -8.57 9.67 12.97
N HIS A 24 -8.00 10.05 11.82
CA HIS A 24 -7.63 9.08 10.78
C HIS A 24 -6.50 8.16 11.25
N ILE A 25 -5.45 8.70 11.89
CA ILE A 25 -4.34 7.89 12.41
C ILE A 25 -4.84 6.96 13.51
N GLN A 26 -5.68 7.46 14.42
CA GLN A 26 -6.25 6.64 15.47
C GLN A 26 -7.11 5.50 14.92
N MET A 27 -7.82 5.71 13.82
CA MET A 27 -8.61 4.66 13.15
C MET A 27 -7.73 3.46 12.74
N PHE A 28 -6.52 3.71 12.24
CA PHE A 28 -5.55 2.64 11.94
C PHE A 28 -5.12 1.89 13.20
N GLU A 29 -4.71 2.61 14.24
CA GLU A 29 -4.24 2.01 15.49
C GLU A 29 -5.32 1.13 16.14
N ARG A 30 -6.57 1.61 16.14
CA ARG A 30 -7.72 0.89 16.72
C ARG A 30 -8.06 -0.37 15.95
N ALA A 31 -8.09 -0.27 14.63
CA ALA A 31 -8.29 -1.43 13.77
C ALA A 31 -7.19 -2.47 13.96
N ARG A 32 -5.92 -2.04 14.02
CA ARG A 32 -4.79 -2.93 14.26
C ARG A 32 -4.90 -3.68 15.58
N ASP A 33 -5.08 -2.94 16.68
CA ASP A 33 -5.20 -3.51 18.01
C ASP A 33 -6.36 -4.52 18.09
N TYR A 34 -7.52 -4.16 17.52
CA TYR A 34 -8.69 -5.03 17.50
C TYR A 34 -8.41 -6.33 16.74
N LEU A 35 -7.85 -6.23 15.53
CA LEU A 35 -7.56 -7.40 14.70
C LEU A 35 -6.56 -8.34 15.36
N HIS A 36 -5.48 -7.80 15.95
CA HIS A 36 -4.51 -8.60 16.70
C HIS A 36 -5.14 -9.28 17.92
N LYS A 37 -6.00 -8.59 18.68
CA LYS A 37 -6.73 -9.15 19.83
C LYS A 37 -7.64 -10.32 19.46
N THR A 38 -8.16 -10.36 18.22
CA THR A 38 -8.95 -11.52 17.78
C THR A 38 -8.14 -12.82 17.70
N GLY A 39 -6.80 -12.74 17.68
CA GLY A 39 -5.91 -13.88 17.51
C GLY A 39 -5.87 -14.46 16.09
N ARG A 40 -6.76 -13.99 15.19
CA ARG A 40 -6.90 -14.51 13.81
C ARG A 40 -6.04 -13.78 12.79
N PHE A 41 -5.66 -12.53 13.08
CA PHE A 41 -5.01 -11.65 12.12
C PHE A 41 -3.66 -11.14 12.61
N ILE A 42 -2.75 -10.93 11.68
CA ILE A 42 -1.51 -10.16 11.87
C ILE A 42 -1.55 -8.99 10.90
N VAL A 43 -1.81 -7.78 11.40
CA VAL A 43 -1.65 -6.56 10.61
C VAL A 43 -0.17 -6.30 10.37
N ILE A 44 0.25 -6.26 9.11
CA ILE A 44 1.65 -6.05 8.69
C ILE A 44 1.89 -4.68 8.04
N GLY A 45 0.83 -3.93 7.73
CA GLY A 45 0.95 -2.61 7.13
C GLY A 45 -0.36 -1.84 7.10
N GLY A 46 -0.25 -0.52 7.04
CA GLY A 46 -1.33 0.41 6.81
C GLY A 46 -1.02 1.31 5.61
N ILE A 47 -2.00 1.54 4.75
CA ILE A 47 -1.89 2.40 3.57
C ILE A 47 -2.95 3.49 3.64
N VAL A 48 -2.51 4.74 3.62
CA VAL A 48 -3.34 5.92 3.38
C VAL A 48 -3.31 6.21 1.88
N SER A 49 -4.47 6.13 1.20
CA SER A 49 -4.61 6.47 -0.23
C SER A 49 -5.46 7.72 -0.39
N PRO A 50 -4.86 8.92 -0.57
CA PRO A 50 -5.62 10.13 -0.81
C PRO A 50 -6.29 10.14 -2.19
N VAL A 51 -7.53 10.63 -2.20
CA VAL A 51 -8.36 10.65 -3.41
C VAL A 51 -7.75 11.53 -4.51
N HIS A 52 -8.02 11.20 -5.77
CA HIS A 52 -7.67 12.07 -6.91
C HIS A 52 -8.40 13.43 -6.88
N ASP A 53 -7.81 14.48 -7.48
CA ASP A 53 -8.38 15.84 -7.48
C ASP A 53 -9.70 15.95 -8.25
N SER A 54 -9.86 15.17 -9.32
CA SER A 54 -11.11 15.07 -10.10
C SER A 54 -12.27 14.42 -9.35
N TYR A 55 -12.09 13.99 -8.10
CA TYR A 55 -13.21 13.56 -7.24
C TYR A 55 -14.26 14.67 -7.05
N GLY A 56 -13.87 15.93 -7.22
CA GLY A 56 -14.83 17.03 -7.33
C GLY A 56 -15.55 17.40 -6.02
N LYS A 57 -15.04 16.96 -4.86
CA LYS A 57 -15.59 17.36 -3.56
C LYS A 57 -15.37 18.87 -3.32
N THR A 58 -16.42 19.58 -2.95
CA THR A 58 -16.35 21.02 -2.63
C THR A 58 -15.28 21.29 -1.56
N GLY A 59 -14.43 22.29 -1.83
CA GLY A 59 -13.34 22.70 -0.94
C GLY A 59 -12.18 21.70 -0.85
N LEU A 60 -12.09 20.72 -1.76
CA LEU A 60 -10.95 19.81 -1.84
C LEU A 60 -9.70 20.56 -2.30
N VAL A 61 -8.67 20.64 -1.44
CA VAL A 61 -7.37 21.19 -1.86
C VAL A 61 -6.63 20.18 -2.73
N SER A 62 -5.68 20.65 -3.54
CA SER A 62 -4.88 19.80 -4.43
C SER A 62 -4.26 18.59 -3.71
N SER A 63 -4.26 17.46 -4.41
CA SER A 63 -3.65 16.19 -4.06
C SER A 63 -2.21 16.35 -3.59
N ARG A 64 -1.44 17.24 -4.21
CA ARG A 64 -0.06 17.57 -3.78
C ARG A 64 0.01 18.01 -2.32
N HIS A 65 -0.90 18.88 -1.88
CA HIS A 65 -0.95 19.34 -0.50
C HIS A 65 -1.42 18.21 0.43
N ARG A 66 -2.44 17.46 0.01
CA ARG A 66 -3.01 16.37 0.81
C ARG A 66 -2.00 15.23 1.01
N LEU A 67 -1.28 14.83 -0.03
CA LEU A 67 -0.18 13.86 0.03
C LEU A 67 0.90 14.31 1.01
N THR A 68 1.33 15.58 0.92
CA THR A 68 2.34 16.12 1.83
C THR A 68 1.87 16.09 3.29
N MET A 69 0.62 16.52 3.56
CA MET A 69 0.05 16.46 4.90
C MET A 69 -0.09 15.02 5.40
N CYS A 70 -0.52 14.08 4.55
CA CYS A 70 -0.57 12.66 4.90
C CYS A 70 0.80 12.11 5.27
N GLN A 71 1.85 12.43 4.50
CA GLN A 71 3.22 11.98 4.78
C GLN A 71 3.73 12.53 6.10
N LEU A 72 3.50 13.82 6.37
CA LEU A 72 3.84 14.47 7.64
C LEU A 72 3.08 13.85 8.82
N ALA A 73 1.81 13.46 8.63
CA ALA A 73 1.01 12.84 9.68
C ALA A 73 1.48 11.44 10.06
N VAL A 74 2.03 10.67 9.11
CA VAL A 74 2.50 9.30 9.35
C VAL A 74 4.01 9.19 9.52
N GLN A 75 4.75 10.32 9.54
CA GLN A 75 6.22 10.32 9.54
C GLN A 75 6.84 9.56 10.74
N SER A 76 6.15 9.52 11.87
CA SER A 76 6.59 8.80 13.07
C SER A 76 6.02 7.38 13.17
N SER A 77 5.19 6.96 12.21
CA SER A 77 4.63 5.61 12.18
C SER A 77 5.62 4.65 11.52
N ASP A 78 5.87 3.52 12.16
CA ASP A 78 6.70 2.44 11.63
C ASP A 78 5.95 1.52 10.64
N TRP A 79 4.62 1.54 10.65
CA TRP A 79 3.79 0.58 9.92
C TRP A 79 2.76 1.20 8.95
N ILE A 80 2.46 2.50 9.07
CA ILE A 80 1.54 3.22 8.16
C ILE A 80 2.35 3.98 7.12
N ARG A 81 1.96 3.87 5.86
CA ARG A 81 2.56 4.59 4.72
C ARG A 81 1.47 5.31 3.92
N VAL A 82 1.90 6.30 3.14
CA VAL A 82 1.04 6.97 2.15
C VAL A 82 1.39 6.43 0.80
N ASP A 83 0.39 6.01 0.03
CA ASP A 83 0.58 5.63 -1.36
C ASP A 83 -0.05 6.70 -2.28
N PRO A 84 0.71 7.30 -3.21
CA PRO A 84 0.22 8.34 -4.10
C PRO A 84 -0.47 7.81 -5.36
N TRP A 85 -0.55 6.48 -5.57
CA TRP A 85 -0.99 5.89 -6.84
C TRP A 85 -2.31 6.47 -7.34
N GLU A 86 -3.32 6.56 -6.48
CA GLU A 86 -4.64 7.11 -6.85
C GLU A 86 -4.56 8.58 -7.30
N CYS A 87 -3.76 9.38 -6.61
CA CYS A 87 -3.53 10.79 -6.96
C CYS A 87 -2.78 11.00 -8.27
N TYR A 88 -2.06 9.99 -8.76
CA TYR A 88 -1.26 10.06 -9.99
C TYR A 88 -1.95 9.43 -11.20
N GLN A 89 -3.20 8.97 -11.07
CA GLN A 89 -4.00 8.56 -12.21
C GLN A 89 -4.49 9.78 -12.99
N ASP A 90 -4.83 9.60 -14.27
CA ASP A 90 -5.36 10.71 -15.10
C ASP A 90 -6.76 11.17 -14.64
N THR A 91 -7.52 10.26 -14.03
CA THR A 91 -8.89 10.49 -13.57
C THR A 91 -9.14 9.84 -12.21
N TRP A 92 -10.23 10.26 -11.57
CA TRP A 92 -10.69 9.63 -10.33
C TRP A 92 -10.93 8.14 -10.50
N GLN A 93 -10.56 7.36 -9.48
CA GLN A 93 -10.69 5.91 -9.43
C GLN A 93 -11.72 5.51 -8.37
N THR A 94 -12.45 4.41 -8.61
CA THR A 94 -13.33 3.86 -7.57
C THR A 94 -12.49 3.20 -6.47
N THR A 95 -13.04 3.16 -5.26
CA THR A 95 -12.38 2.47 -4.13
C THR A 95 -12.08 1.00 -4.46
N CYS A 96 -12.94 0.36 -5.25
CA CYS A 96 -12.72 -1.00 -5.73
C CYS A 96 -11.43 -1.08 -6.57
N SER A 97 -11.25 -0.22 -7.57
CA SER A 97 -10.04 -0.20 -8.39
C SER A 97 -8.77 0.07 -7.58
N VAL A 98 -8.83 0.91 -6.54
CA VAL A 98 -7.69 1.15 -5.63
C VAL A 98 -7.35 -0.12 -4.83
N LEU A 99 -8.36 -0.83 -4.29
CA LEU A 99 -8.16 -2.10 -3.59
C LEU A 99 -7.55 -3.17 -4.51
N GLU A 100 -8.05 -3.29 -5.74
CA GLU A 100 -7.53 -4.21 -6.76
C GLU A 100 -6.08 -3.90 -7.13
N HIS A 101 -5.76 -2.62 -7.36
CA HIS A 101 -4.40 -2.18 -7.63
C HIS A 101 -3.42 -2.66 -6.55
N HIS A 102 -3.74 -2.40 -5.27
CA HIS A 102 -2.86 -2.81 -4.18
C HIS A 102 -2.79 -4.32 -4.02
N ARG A 103 -3.90 -5.06 -4.23
CA ARG A 103 -3.88 -6.54 -4.22
C ARG A 103 -2.94 -7.09 -5.28
N ASP A 104 -3.00 -6.55 -6.49
CA ASP A 104 -2.17 -7.01 -7.59
C ASP A 104 -0.70 -6.62 -7.39
N LEU A 105 -0.43 -5.43 -6.81
CA LEU A 105 0.90 -5.03 -6.41
C LEU A 105 1.50 -5.99 -5.38
N MET A 106 0.74 -6.34 -4.34
CA MET A 106 1.18 -7.32 -3.35
C MET A 106 1.45 -8.68 -3.96
N LYS A 107 0.55 -9.21 -4.80
CA LYS A 107 0.75 -10.49 -5.49
C LYS A 107 2.03 -10.50 -6.32
N ARG A 108 2.34 -9.41 -7.03
CA ARG A 108 3.59 -9.27 -7.80
C ARG A 108 4.81 -9.28 -6.88
N VAL A 109 4.80 -8.48 -5.81
CA VAL A 109 5.93 -8.40 -4.88
C VAL A 109 6.18 -9.74 -4.19
N THR A 110 5.14 -10.38 -3.66
CA THR A 110 5.26 -11.71 -3.05
C THR A 110 5.75 -12.76 -4.05
N GLY A 111 5.23 -12.74 -5.29
CA GLY A 111 5.69 -13.62 -6.36
C GLY A 111 7.18 -13.45 -6.68
N CYS A 112 7.67 -12.21 -6.77
CA CYS A 112 9.08 -11.90 -6.99
C CYS A 112 9.97 -12.35 -5.82
N ILE A 113 9.54 -12.15 -4.58
CA ILE A 113 10.29 -12.59 -3.39
C ILE A 113 10.42 -14.11 -3.41
N LEU A 114 9.31 -14.83 -3.64
CA LEU A 114 9.32 -16.29 -3.68
C LEU A 114 10.14 -16.84 -4.86
N SER A 115 10.13 -16.20 -6.02
CA SER A 115 10.98 -16.63 -7.16
C SER A 115 12.47 -16.40 -6.92
N ASN A 116 12.84 -15.31 -6.23
CA ASN A 116 14.24 -15.00 -5.92
C ASN A 116 14.82 -15.89 -4.83
N VAL A 117 13.99 -16.45 -3.95
CA VAL A 117 14.42 -17.42 -2.92
C VAL A 117 14.58 -18.82 -3.51
N ASN A 118 13.77 -19.18 -4.52
CA ASN A 118 13.82 -20.50 -5.17
C ASN A 118 14.91 -20.64 -6.24
N THR A 119 15.67 -19.58 -6.53
CA THR A 119 16.84 -19.65 -7.42
C THR A 119 18.10 -19.84 -6.57
N PRO A 120 18.80 -20.98 -6.65
CA PRO A 120 20.09 -21.12 -5.97
C PRO A 120 21.03 -20.04 -6.52
N SER A 121 21.56 -19.21 -5.63
CA SER A 121 22.54 -18.19 -5.95
C SER A 121 23.86 -18.87 -6.35
N ILE A 122 24.01 -19.22 -7.63
CA ILE A 122 25.31 -19.55 -8.21
C ILE A 122 26.01 -18.21 -8.47
N THR A 123 26.46 -17.55 -7.41
CA THR A 123 27.53 -16.56 -7.55
C THR A 123 28.83 -17.37 -7.51
N PRO A 124 29.58 -17.50 -8.61
CA PRO A 124 30.90 -18.11 -8.54
C PRO A 124 31.75 -17.22 -7.62
N VAL A 125 32.10 -17.74 -6.45
CA VAL A 125 33.15 -17.16 -5.61
C VAL A 125 34.42 -17.23 -6.45
N ILE A 126 34.85 -16.09 -7.00
CA ILE A 126 36.14 -15.96 -7.67
C ILE A 126 37.19 -16.24 -6.58
N GLY A 127 37.75 -17.45 -6.62
CA GLY A 127 38.84 -17.86 -5.75
C GLY A 127 40.02 -16.91 -5.93
N GLN A 128 40.58 -16.46 -4.81
CA GLN A 128 41.89 -15.80 -4.80
C GLN A 128 42.91 -16.75 -5.45
N PRO A 129 43.75 -16.27 -6.38
CA PRO A 129 44.82 -17.10 -6.90
C PRO A 129 45.91 -17.23 -5.83
N GLN A 130 45.92 -18.38 -5.15
CA GLN A 130 47.17 -18.94 -4.64
C GLN A 130 47.84 -19.70 -5.79
N ASN A 131 49.00 -19.24 -6.21
CA ASN A 131 50.07 -20.18 -6.51
C ASN A 131 51.44 -19.51 -6.38
N GLU A 132 52.23 -20.08 -5.46
CA GLU A 132 53.67 -19.88 -5.37
C GLU A 132 54.33 -20.29 -6.69
N SER A 133 55.30 -19.51 -7.15
CA SER A 133 56.52 -20.09 -7.71
C SER A 133 57.66 -19.09 -7.61
N SER A 134 58.69 -19.52 -6.88
CA SER A 134 60.01 -18.91 -6.84
C SER A 134 60.65 -18.93 -8.23
N GLN A 135 61.10 -17.78 -8.73
CA GLN A 135 62.52 -17.52 -9.05
C GLN A 135 62.70 -16.22 -9.84
N THR A 136 63.70 -15.47 -9.40
CA THR A 136 64.23 -14.22 -9.94
C THR A 136 65.16 -14.51 -11.11
N ILE A 137 64.89 -14.00 -12.32
CA ILE A 137 65.94 -13.74 -13.33
C ILE A 137 65.63 -12.41 -14.03
N TYR A 138 66.61 -11.51 -13.93
CA TYR A 138 66.69 -10.23 -14.64
C TYR A 138 66.68 -10.43 -16.15
N GLN A 139 65.88 -9.65 -16.88
CA GLN A 139 66.30 -9.13 -18.18
C GLN A 139 65.68 -7.77 -18.49
N ASN A 140 66.59 -6.83 -18.68
CA ASN A 140 66.44 -5.44 -19.05
C ASN A 140 66.34 -5.36 -20.59
N ASN A 141 65.40 -4.58 -21.15
CA ASN A 141 65.65 -3.62 -22.24
C ASN A 141 64.37 -3.07 -22.89
N ASN A 142 64.31 -1.74 -22.87
CA ASN A 142 64.08 -0.84 -24.00
C ASN A 142 62.79 -0.90 -24.85
N ASN A 143 61.95 0.11 -24.58
CA ASN A 143 61.76 1.29 -25.45
C ASN A 143 60.73 1.26 -26.61
N VAL A 144 60.04 2.40 -26.71
CA VAL A 144 59.38 3.03 -27.88
C VAL A 144 57.90 2.73 -28.17
N SER A 145 57.06 3.70 -27.76
CA SER A 145 56.05 4.46 -28.54
C SER A 145 55.62 3.93 -29.91
N ASN A 146 54.29 3.88 -30.15
CA ASN A 146 53.63 4.60 -31.26
C ASN A 146 52.09 4.42 -31.22
N LYS A 147 51.35 5.54 -31.16
CA LYS A 147 50.04 5.70 -31.85
C LYS A 147 50.33 5.99 -33.36
N PRO A 148 49.40 6.08 -34.34
CA PRO A 148 47.95 6.37 -34.24
C PRO A 148 46.98 5.82 -35.36
N THR A 149 45.66 6.06 -35.19
CA THR A 149 44.64 6.55 -36.17
C THR A 149 44.07 5.76 -37.38
N ALA A 150 42.71 5.76 -37.42
CA ALA A 150 41.71 5.87 -38.53
C ALA A 150 41.30 4.68 -39.43
N ALA A 151 39.98 4.40 -39.46
CA ALA A 151 39.03 4.71 -40.56
C ALA A 151 37.67 4.02 -40.29
N LYS A 152 36.58 4.75 -39.99
CA LYS A 152 35.35 4.97 -40.82
C LYS A 152 34.98 3.78 -41.75
N ILE A 153 33.72 3.31 -41.79
CA ILE A 153 32.67 3.80 -42.71
C ILE A 153 31.31 3.05 -42.48
N LEU A 154 30.19 3.82 -42.50
CA LEU A 154 28.76 3.52 -42.82
C LEU A 154 27.95 2.42 -42.09
N GLY A 155 26.64 2.57 -41.81
CA GLY A 155 25.65 3.55 -42.28
C GLY A 155 24.36 3.62 -41.43
N LYS A 156 23.55 4.63 -41.74
CA LYS A 156 22.29 5.07 -41.09
C LYS A 156 21.07 4.20 -41.43
N VAL A 157 19.97 4.51 -40.72
CA VAL A 157 18.52 4.28 -41.00
C VAL A 157 18.00 2.97 -40.37
N GLY A 158 16.87 2.92 -39.67
CA GLY A 158 15.77 3.86 -39.45
C GLY A 158 14.77 3.28 -38.45
N GLU A 159 13.72 4.04 -38.21
CA GLU A 159 12.69 3.86 -37.20
C GLU A 159 11.86 2.57 -37.33
N SER A 160 11.21 2.23 -36.20
CA SER A 160 9.79 1.83 -36.13
C SER A 160 9.45 0.35 -35.92
N LEU A 161 8.59 0.14 -34.90
CA LEU A 161 7.58 -0.92 -34.75
C LEU A 161 8.13 -2.34 -34.55
N SER A 162 7.53 -3.25 -33.79
CA SER A 162 6.38 -3.32 -32.88
C SER A 162 6.31 -4.81 -32.48
N ARG A 163 5.76 -5.11 -31.29
CA ARG A 163 5.05 -6.34 -30.90
C ARG A 163 5.53 -7.70 -31.43
N ILE A 164 5.68 -8.67 -30.52
CA ILE A 164 5.34 -10.11 -30.60
C ILE A 164 6.37 -10.88 -29.76
N CYS A 165 6.07 -11.74 -28.80
CA CYS A 165 4.82 -12.18 -28.19
C CYS A 165 5.17 -12.81 -26.84
N CYS A 166 4.32 -12.61 -25.83
CA CYS A 166 4.22 -13.50 -24.68
C CYS A 166 3.66 -14.84 -25.17
N VAL A 167 4.55 -15.78 -25.53
CA VAL A 167 4.18 -17.18 -25.71
C VAL A 167 4.59 -17.92 -24.44
N ARG A 168 3.61 -18.31 -23.64
CA ARG A 168 3.78 -19.22 -22.51
C ARG A 168 4.04 -20.62 -23.09
N PRO A 169 5.18 -21.29 -22.83
CA PRO A 169 5.31 -22.68 -23.25
C PRO A 169 4.29 -23.55 -22.48
N PRO A 170 3.78 -24.64 -23.07
CA PRO A 170 2.95 -25.58 -22.34
C PRO A 170 3.81 -26.22 -21.25
N MET A 171 3.37 -26.13 -19.98
CA MET A 171 3.98 -26.91 -18.91
C MET A 171 3.63 -28.38 -19.12
N GLU A 172 4.53 -29.15 -19.71
CA GLU A 172 4.54 -30.58 -19.49
C GLU A 172 4.96 -30.86 -18.05
N ARG A 173 4.14 -31.65 -17.37
CA ARG A 173 4.32 -32.06 -15.99
C ARG A 173 5.46 -33.08 -15.91
N PHE A 174 6.69 -32.62 -15.84
CA PHE A 174 7.82 -33.49 -15.54
C PHE A 174 7.93 -33.67 -14.02
N THR A 175 7.57 -34.85 -13.54
CA THR A 175 7.99 -35.34 -12.23
C THR A 175 9.43 -35.82 -12.35
N PHE A 176 10.40 -34.94 -12.13
CA PHE A 176 11.76 -35.36 -11.83
C PHE A 176 11.83 -35.67 -10.33
N VAL A 177 11.88 -36.96 -10.01
CA VAL A 177 12.29 -37.43 -8.68
C VAL A 177 13.80 -37.56 -8.76
N ASP A 178 14.52 -36.63 -8.14
CA ASP A 178 15.95 -36.80 -7.88
C ASP A 178 16.10 -37.57 -6.56
N GLU A 179 16.49 -38.84 -6.64
CA GLU A 179 16.64 -39.73 -5.48
C GLU A 179 17.89 -39.43 -4.63
N ASN A 180 18.69 -38.39 -4.92
CA ASN A 180 19.92 -38.11 -4.17
C ASN A 180 20.05 -36.70 -3.58
N ALA A 181 18.97 -35.92 -3.47
CA ALA A 181 18.98 -34.67 -2.71
C ALA A 181 18.70 -34.91 -1.22
N ASN A 182 19.68 -35.50 -0.52
CA ASN A 182 19.68 -35.61 0.94
C ASN A 182 20.06 -34.26 1.57
N LEU A 183 19.24 -33.23 1.32
CA LEU A 183 19.33 -31.93 2.00
C LEU A 183 18.16 -31.85 2.99
N GLY A 184 18.49 -32.00 4.26
CA GLY A 184 17.55 -31.93 5.36
C GLY A 184 16.75 -30.63 5.34
N THR A 185 15.47 -30.75 5.64
CA THR A 185 14.47 -29.68 5.80
C THR A 185 13.99 -29.07 4.50
N VAL A 186 13.03 -29.75 3.86
CA VAL A 186 12.04 -29.09 3.00
C VAL A 186 11.38 -28.00 3.86
N MET A 187 11.82 -26.75 3.70
CA MET A 187 11.12 -25.59 4.22
C MET A 187 9.75 -25.55 3.53
N ARG A 188 8.74 -26.17 4.15
CA ARG A 188 7.36 -25.89 3.79
C ARG A 188 7.11 -24.44 4.18
N TYR A 189 7.20 -23.54 3.22
CA TYR A 189 6.55 -22.25 3.37
C TYR A 189 5.07 -22.57 3.59
N GLU A 190 4.60 -22.46 4.83
CA GLU A 190 3.17 -22.32 5.06
C GLU A 190 2.73 -21.16 4.17
N GLU A 191 1.74 -21.42 3.32
CA GLU A 191 1.22 -20.44 2.39
C GLU A 191 0.65 -19.28 3.21
N ILE A 192 1.45 -18.21 3.36
CA ILE A 192 1.07 -17.06 4.17
C ILE A 192 -0.13 -16.42 3.48
N GLU A 193 -1.31 -16.59 4.07
CA GLU A 193 -2.52 -15.94 3.58
C GLU A 193 -2.39 -14.43 3.81
N LEU A 194 -2.22 -13.66 2.73
CA LEU A 194 -2.12 -12.20 2.75
C LEU A 194 -3.38 -11.57 2.14
N ARG A 195 -4.02 -10.67 2.88
CA ARG A 195 -5.22 -9.95 2.44
C ARG A 195 -5.08 -8.43 2.56
N ILE A 196 -5.82 -7.70 1.74
CA ILE A 196 -6.09 -6.27 1.94
C ILE A 196 -7.50 -6.13 2.46
N LEU A 197 -7.67 -5.36 3.52
CA LEU A 197 -8.97 -4.98 4.05
C LEU A 197 -9.14 -3.46 3.89
N LEU A 198 -10.32 -3.04 3.44
CA LEU A 198 -10.69 -1.63 3.44
C LEU A 198 -10.91 -1.18 4.90
N LEU A 199 -10.18 -0.18 5.36
CA LEU A 199 -10.36 0.44 6.66
C LEU A 199 -11.19 1.71 6.51
N CYS A 200 -12.29 1.80 7.26
CA CYS A 200 -13.15 2.98 7.22
C CYS A 200 -13.90 3.26 8.54
N GLY A 201 -14.50 4.45 8.61
CA GLY A 201 -15.45 4.80 9.67
C GLY A 201 -16.88 4.39 9.32
N SER A 202 -17.80 4.53 10.29
CA SER A 202 -19.23 4.28 10.07
C SER A 202 -19.86 5.14 8.99
N ASP A 203 -19.34 6.35 8.78
CA ASP A 203 -19.80 7.29 7.75
C ASP A 203 -19.62 6.74 6.33
N LEU A 204 -18.49 6.08 6.06
CA LEU A 204 -18.28 5.41 4.77
C LEU A 204 -19.17 4.16 4.66
N LEU A 205 -19.29 3.37 5.73
CA LEU A 205 -20.17 2.19 5.72
C LEU A 205 -21.62 2.59 5.45
N GLU A 206 -22.11 3.66 6.06
CA GLU A 206 -23.46 4.20 5.84
C GLU A 206 -23.65 4.68 4.41
N SER A 207 -22.60 5.23 3.79
CA SER A 207 -22.66 5.69 2.41
C SER A 207 -22.99 4.58 1.40
N PHE A 208 -22.69 3.31 1.71
CA PHE A 208 -23.11 2.15 0.88
C PHE A 208 -24.63 1.97 0.82
N CYS A 209 -25.37 2.60 1.73
CA CYS A 209 -26.83 2.56 1.73
C CYS A 209 -27.45 3.72 0.91
N ILE A 210 -26.64 4.63 0.36
CA ILE A 210 -27.12 5.75 -0.46
C ILE A 210 -27.33 5.29 -1.90
N PRO A 211 -28.58 5.29 -2.42
CA PRO A 211 -28.87 4.81 -3.77
C PRO A 211 -28.09 5.57 -4.85
N GLY A 212 -27.45 4.83 -5.76
CA GLY A 212 -26.71 5.39 -6.90
C GLY A 212 -25.35 6.01 -6.56
N LEU A 213 -24.94 6.06 -5.29
CA LEU A 213 -23.62 6.57 -4.90
C LEU A 213 -22.52 5.54 -5.17
N TRP A 214 -22.83 4.26 -4.97
CA TRP A 214 -21.91 3.16 -5.18
C TRP A 214 -22.43 2.22 -6.26
N ASN A 215 -21.52 1.74 -7.11
CA ASN A 215 -21.84 0.66 -8.03
C ASN A 215 -21.98 -0.65 -7.24
N GLU A 216 -23.08 -1.38 -7.43
CA GLU A 216 -23.36 -2.60 -6.66
C GLU A 216 -22.35 -3.72 -6.93
N ALA A 217 -21.81 -3.83 -8.15
CA ALA A 217 -20.78 -4.83 -8.47
C ALA A 217 -19.46 -4.51 -7.76
N ASP A 218 -19.07 -3.23 -7.72
CA ASP A 218 -17.93 -2.78 -6.92
C ASP A 218 -18.15 -3.07 -5.43
N MET A 219 -19.35 -2.82 -4.91
CA MET A 219 -19.67 -3.15 -3.51
C MET A 219 -19.53 -4.65 -3.23
N GLU A 220 -20.07 -5.50 -4.10
CA GLU A 220 -19.95 -6.97 -3.99
C GLU A 220 -18.47 -7.42 -3.96
N VAL A 221 -17.59 -6.80 -4.75
CA VAL A 221 -16.15 -7.08 -4.70
C VAL A 221 -15.53 -6.56 -3.39
N ILE A 222 -15.82 -5.31 -2.99
CA ILE A 222 -15.26 -4.70 -1.78
C ILE A 222 -15.62 -5.51 -0.53
N VAL A 223 -16.91 -5.82 -0.31
CA VAL A 223 -17.32 -6.58 0.89
C VAL A 223 -17.22 -8.08 0.73
N GLY A 224 -17.25 -8.62 -0.49
CA GLY A 224 -17.20 -10.06 -0.75
C GLY A 224 -15.78 -10.61 -0.83
N GLU A 225 -14.91 -9.98 -1.64
CA GLU A 225 -13.55 -10.49 -1.89
C GLU A 225 -12.51 -9.89 -0.93
N PHE A 226 -12.57 -8.58 -0.69
CA PHE A 226 -11.60 -7.90 0.17
C PHE A 226 -11.99 -8.04 1.64
N GLY A 227 -13.14 -7.47 1.99
CA GLY A 227 -13.58 -7.30 3.38
C GLY A 227 -13.24 -5.90 3.91
N ILE A 228 -13.95 -5.53 4.97
CA ILE A 228 -13.90 -4.18 5.54
C ILE A 228 -13.67 -4.27 7.04
N VAL A 229 -12.86 -3.35 7.57
CA VAL A 229 -12.72 -3.10 8.99
C VAL A 229 -13.35 -1.74 9.27
N VAL A 230 -14.40 -1.74 10.10
CA VAL A 230 -15.17 -0.54 10.42
C VAL A 230 -14.85 -0.11 11.83
N VAL A 231 -14.33 1.10 12.00
CA VAL A 231 -14.17 1.74 13.32
C VAL A 231 -15.37 2.65 13.56
N PRO A 232 -16.25 2.33 14.52
CA PRO A 232 -17.46 3.12 14.74
C PRO A 232 -17.16 4.56 15.15
N ARG A 233 -17.94 5.51 14.64
CA ARG A 233 -17.81 6.94 14.94
C ARG A 233 -19.15 7.55 15.30
N ASP A 234 -19.10 8.58 16.14
CA ASP A 234 -20.25 9.47 16.43
C ASP A 234 -21.54 8.73 16.86
N GLY A 235 -21.39 7.67 17.66
CA GLY A 235 -22.52 6.87 18.15
C GLY A 235 -23.26 6.08 17.08
N ALA A 236 -22.71 5.96 15.86
CA ALA A 236 -23.30 5.16 14.80
C ALA A 236 -23.42 3.69 15.20
N ASP A 237 -24.46 3.02 14.69
CA ASP A 237 -24.76 1.61 14.89
C ASP A 237 -24.50 0.83 13.58
N PRO A 238 -23.31 0.20 13.43
CA PRO A 238 -22.97 -0.55 12.23
C PRO A 238 -23.90 -1.74 11.97
N ASP A 239 -24.45 -2.37 13.02
CA ASP A 239 -25.39 -3.48 12.85
C ASP A 239 -26.70 -3.01 12.21
N ARG A 240 -27.20 -1.86 12.63
CA ARG A 240 -28.35 -1.22 11.97
C ARG A 240 -28.03 -0.84 10.52
N ILE A 241 -26.86 -0.26 10.25
CA ILE A 241 -26.44 0.11 8.89
C ILE A 241 -26.40 -1.12 7.97
N MET A 242 -25.76 -2.21 8.42
CA MET A 242 -25.65 -3.45 7.64
C MET A 242 -27.01 -4.07 7.31
N ASN A 243 -28.03 -3.88 8.15
CA ASN A 243 -29.38 -4.39 7.92
C ASN A 243 -30.16 -3.62 6.84
N HIS A 244 -29.75 -2.39 6.51
CA HIS A 244 -30.40 -1.58 5.47
C HIS A 244 -29.96 -1.96 4.04
N SER A 245 -28.84 -2.66 3.87
CA SER A 245 -28.34 -3.11 2.56
C SER A 245 -28.38 -4.63 2.46
N SER A 246 -28.93 -5.16 1.36
CA SER A 246 -28.92 -6.60 1.06
C SER A 246 -27.49 -7.13 0.89
N ILE A 247 -26.62 -6.38 0.22
CA ILE A 247 -25.21 -6.73 -0.03
C ILE A 247 -24.43 -6.77 1.29
N LEU A 248 -24.57 -5.73 2.14
CA LEU A 248 -23.86 -5.71 3.43
C LEU A 248 -24.31 -6.85 4.35
N ARG A 249 -25.62 -7.14 4.38
CA ARG A 249 -26.15 -8.28 5.13
C ARG A 249 -25.65 -9.61 4.60
N LYS A 250 -25.57 -9.79 3.28
CA LYS A 250 -25.05 -11.00 2.62
C LYS A 250 -23.59 -11.28 3.02
N TYR A 251 -22.75 -10.25 3.11
CA TYR A 251 -21.32 -10.38 3.44
C TYR A 251 -20.96 -9.95 4.86
N LYS A 252 -21.92 -9.98 5.80
CA LYS A 252 -21.71 -9.53 7.18
C LYS A 252 -20.48 -10.12 7.86
N ASN A 253 -20.16 -11.39 7.58
CA ASN A 253 -19.00 -12.08 8.17
C ASN A 253 -17.64 -11.53 7.70
N ASN A 254 -17.61 -10.79 6.59
CA ASN A 254 -16.41 -10.14 6.04
C ASN A 254 -16.34 -8.65 6.41
N ILE A 255 -17.28 -8.17 7.24
CA ILE A 255 -17.32 -6.81 7.79
C ILE A 255 -16.95 -6.89 9.28
N LEU A 256 -15.71 -6.51 9.59
CA LEU A 256 -15.14 -6.56 10.93
C LEU A 256 -15.36 -5.22 11.64
N VAL A 257 -16.37 -5.17 12.50
CA VAL A 257 -16.64 -3.98 13.32
C VAL A 257 -15.74 -3.99 14.55
N VAL A 258 -14.96 -2.93 14.75
CA VAL A 258 -14.15 -2.71 15.96
C VAL A 258 -15.07 -2.42 17.13
N LYS A 259 -15.11 -3.34 18.09
CA LYS A 259 -15.90 -3.22 19.31
C LYS A 259 -15.13 -2.41 20.37
N ASP A 260 -15.86 -1.79 21.30
CA ASP A 260 -15.33 -1.05 22.46
C ASP A 260 -14.72 0.36 22.18
N ASP A 261 -14.95 0.94 21.00
CA ASP A 261 -14.33 2.23 20.61
C ASP A 261 -15.31 3.39 20.36
N SER A 262 -16.62 3.16 20.50
CA SER A 262 -17.66 4.16 20.18
C SER A 262 -17.55 5.46 21.00
N ASN A 263 -17.02 5.38 22.21
CA ASN A 263 -16.86 6.53 23.12
C ASN A 263 -15.45 7.15 23.10
N HIS A 264 -14.58 6.73 22.18
CA HIS A 264 -13.21 7.25 22.14
C HIS A 264 -13.19 8.74 21.74
N PRO A 265 -12.41 9.63 22.42
CA PRO A 265 -12.40 11.06 22.12
C PRO A 265 -12.06 11.40 20.66
N MET A 266 -11.31 10.55 19.96
CA MET A 266 -10.97 10.78 18.55
C MET A 266 -12.08 10.38 17.57
N SER A 267 -13.16 9.72 18.02
CA SER A 267 -14.27 9.33 17.14
C SER A 267 -14.97 10.56 16.54
N VAL A 268 -15.03 11.66 17.30
CA VAL A 268 -15.66 12.93 16.91
C VAL A 268 -14.74 13.85 16.09
N VAL A 269 -13.44 13.54 15.95
CA VAL A 269 -12.45 14.36 15.24
C VAL A 269 -12.58 14.16 13.72
N SER A 270 -12.98 15.19 12.99
CA SER A 270 -13.17 15.15 11.54
C SER A 270 -12.45 16.28 10.82
N SER A 271 -12.09 16.11 9.55
CA SER A 271 -11.46 17.16 8.75
C SER A 271 -12.32 18.42 8.67
N THR A 272 -13.65 18.30 8.68
CA THR A 272 -14.55 19.46 8.70
C THR A 272 -14.39 20.27 9.99
N LYS A 273 -14.36 19.61 11.16
CA LYS A 273 -14.09 20.30 12.43
C LYS A 273 -12.68 20.90 12.46
N SER A 274 -11.68 20.21 11.90
CA SER A 274 -10.32 20.75 11.78
C SER A 274 -10.26 22.02 10.93
N ARG A 275 -10.94 22.04 9.78
CA ARG A 275 -11.01 23.25 8.92
C ARG A 275 -11.72 24.40 9.63
N LEU A 276 -12.81 24.15 10.35
CA LEU A 276 -13.51 25.17 11.14
C LEU A 276 -12.61 25.74 12.26
N ALA A 277 -11.90 24.87 12.99
CA ALA A 277 -10.95 25.30 14.02
C ALA A 277 -9.84 26.20 13.43
N LEU A 278 -9.29 25.81 12.27
CA LEU A 278 -8.30 26.62 11.54
C LEU A 278 -8.87 28.00 11.12
N GLN A 279 -10.08 28.02 10.57
CA GLN A 279 -10.74 29.25 10.09
C GLN A 279 -11.04 30.23 11.22
N HIS A 280 -11.40 29.72 12.41
CA HIS A 280 -11.70 30.56 13.57
C HIS A 280 -10.46 30.97 14.36
N GLY A 281 -9.25 30.50 13.98
CA GLY A 281 -8.04 30.71 14.77
C GLY A 281 -8.12 30.02 16.13
N ASP A 282 -8.83 28.90 16.21
CA ASP A 282 -9.03 28.14 17.45
C ASP A 282 -7.73 27.42 17.85
N GLY A 283 -7.23 27.72 19.04
CA GLY A 283 -6.06 27.07 19.64
C GLY A 283 -6.22 25.56 19.82
N HIS A 284 -7.45 25.04 19.83
CA HIS A 284 -7.75 23.61 19.91
C HIS A 284 -7.42 22.84 18.61
N VAL A 285 -6.91 23.49 17.55
CA VAL A 285 -6.47 22.80 16.32
C VAL A 285 -5.49 21.65 16.58
N VAL A 286 -4.67 21.75 17.63
CA VAL A 286 -3.71 20.73 18.08
C VAL A 286 -4.36 19.43 18.58
N ASP A 287 -5.63 19.51 18.99
CA ASP A 287 -6.43 18.35 19.39
C ASP A 287 -6.91 17.55 18.18
N TYR A 288 -6.96 18.19 17.00
CA TYR A 288 -7.43 17.57 15.75
C TYR A 288 -6.29 17.16 14.81
N LEU A 289 -5.20 17.93 14.76
CA LEU A 289 -4.11 17.78 13.80
C LEU A 289 -2.77 17.61 14.52
N CYS A 290 -1.82 16.92 13.90
CA CYS A 290 -0.45 16.88 14.44
C CYS A 290 0.32 18.16 14.06
N GLN A 291 1.31 18.52 14.87
CA GLN A 291 2.06 19.77 14.70
C GLN A 291 2.68 19.94 13.29
N PRO A 292 3.33 18.91 12.69
CA PRO A 292 3.91 19.05 11.35
C PRO A 292 2.87 19.40 10.27
N VAL A 293 1.63 18.89 10.40
CA VAL A 293 0.53 19.20 9.48
C VAL A 293 0.04 20.63 9.71
N ILE A 294 -0.08 21.07 10.96
CA ILE A 294 -0.45 22.45 11.31
C ILE A 294 0.56 23.42 10.70
N ASP A 295 1.86 23.19 10.93
CA ASP A 295 2.93 24.03 10.40
C ASP A 295 2.88 24.12 8.88
N TYR A 296 2.64 22.99 8.20
CA TYR A 296 2.50 22.96 6.75
C TYR A 296 1.28 23.75 6.26
N ILE A 297 0.14 23.60 6.92
CA ILE A 297 -1.11 24.31 6.61
C ILE A 297 -0.90 25.82 6.74
N LEU A 298 -0.31 26.28 7.85
CA LEU A 298 -0.05 27.69 8.10
C LEU A 298 0.96 28.25 7.09
N LYS A 299 2.05 27.53 6.81
CA LYS A 299 3.04 27.94 5.81
C LYS A 299 2.45 28.04 4.40
N SER A 300 1.56 27.11 4.06
CA SER A 300 0.93 27.02 2.73
C SER A 300 -0.36 27.84 2.62
N GLN A 301 -0.77 28.52 3.70
CA GLN A 301 -1.99 29.32 3.79
C GLN A 301 -3.27 28.54 3.39
N LEU A 302 -3.32 27.24 3.74
CA LEU A 302 -4.46 26.38 3.41
C LEU A 302 -5.58 26.54 4.44
N TYR A 303 -6.84 26.54 3.97
CA TYR A 303 -8.04 26.59 4.82
C TYR A 303 -8.23 27.88 5.65
N ILE A 304 -7.34 28.88 5.56
CA ILE A 304 -7.36 30.08 6.41
C ILE A 304 -8.41 31.11 5.95
N ASN A 305 -8.70 31.15 4.65
CA ASN A 305 -9.67 32.08 4.07
C ASN A 305 -10.83 31.28 3.46
N ALA A 306 -12.03 31.37 4.02
CA ALA A 306 -13.23 30.94 3.31
C ALA A 306 -13.51 31.95 2.20
N SER A 307 -13.21 31.58 0.97
CA SER A 307 -13.81 32.20 -0.22
C SER A 307 -14.13 31.07 -1.18
N GLY A 308 -15.40 30.67 -1.18
CA GLY A 308 -15.96 29.57 -1.96
C GLY A 308 -17.22 29.03 -1.30
#